data_AF-A0A973A0R9-F1
#
_entry.id   AF-A0A973A0R9-F1
#
_cell.length_a   1.000
_cell.length_b   1.000
_cell.length_c   1.000
_cell.angle_alpha   90.00
_cell.angle_beta   90.00
_cell.angle_gamma   90.00
#
_symmetry.space_group_name_H-M   'P 1'
#
loop_
_entity.id
_entity.type
_entity.pdbx_description
1 polymer ?
#
loop_
_entity_poly.entity_id
_entity_poly.type
_entity_poly.pdbx_seq_one_letter_code
_entity_poly.pdbx_strand_id
1 'polypeptide(L)'
;MTPRNRQHLVLKDLKDVRIMAIGVEMICTETTRALTIENCQNLTLKGMVIDYDPLPYTQGRIVKLSENNTVHDIELFGGYPEADEIQNFKYEIFKADTRTLRFGSYFEFRVVDKQADRIRVRRGNRYHGEQVGDIIAIGTSHAPGGQIPHAIYTTRSRHVVLEDVTLYASNCFGFFETECEKTTYLHCRVDRRAAKDDFKARGDPRIRSLDADAFHSKHATIGPQLIGCTARFQADDCVNICGDYHMVMACDGPKLRVLAKGRINIEPGDPLEVVGYAGQRLADARAISVTRQGNATTLEQTFMRRQRMHQPFREGSLRQIYEVVIDRPADLAQGSVIAAANRIGNGFKVTQCDFGFNRSRGILIKASHGEVSNNRLEGCVEEAIKVAPEFWWLEAGSSNDVRIIGNSIQHCGGMGIAVYAEAGAGGMAPAGAHNNIVIEGNLLRDVAGREIWVTSTRGLTLRNNDFGDTEPDIKLEHCEAVSRGRGR
;
A
#
# COMPACT_ATOMS: atom_id res chain seq x y z
N MET A 1 -17.69 -4.95 20.76
CA MET A 1 -18.10 -6.17 20.03
C MET A 1 -17.00 -7.20 20.23
N THR A 2 -17.36 -8.43 20.60
CA THR A 2 -16.42 -9.55 20.78
C THR A 2 -16.41 -10.40 19.52
N PRO A 3 -15.24 -10.83 19.01
CA PRO A 3 -15.19 -11.53 17.75
C PRO A 3 -15.65 -12.98 17.89
N ARG A 4 -16.10 -13.55 16.77
CA ARG A 4 -16.24 -15.01 16.59
C ARG A 4 -15.35 -15.43 15.43
N ASN A 5 -14.54 -16.45 15.64
CA ASN A 5 -13.54 -16.89 14.65
C ASN A 5 -12.64 -15.74 14.15
N ARG A 6 -12.20 -14.87 15.10
CA ARG A 6 -11.31 -13.73 14.85
C ARG A 6 -11.92 -12.61 13.97
N GLN A 7 -13.24 -12.53 13.92
CA GLN A 7 -13.99 -11.54 13.14
C GLN A 7 -15.12 -10.96 13.98
N HIS A 8 -15.24 -9.63 14.04
CA HIS A 8 -16.30 -8.96 14.82
C HIS A 8 -17.64 -8.98 14.08
N LEU A 9 -17.67 -8.55 12.82
CA LEU A 9 -18.84 -8.56 11.96
C LEU A 9 -18.54 -9.24 10.62
N VAL A 10 -19.48 -10.08 10.15
CA VAL A 10 -19.37 -10.78 8.86
C VAL A 10 -20.66 -10.56 8.06
N LEU A 11 -20.50 -10.01 6.86
CA LEU A 11 -21.53 -9.91 5.83
C LEU A 11 -21.13 -10.86 4.70
N LYS A 12 -21.94 -11.89 4.47
CA LYS A 12 -21.57 -12.98 3.56
C LYS A 12 -22.73 -13.42 2.70
N ASP A 13 -22.44 -13.68 1.43
CA ASP A 13 -23.38 -14.19 0.43
C ASP A 13 -24.66 -13.32 0.30
N LEU A 14 -24.52 -12.01 0.56
CA LEU A 14 -25.62 -11.05 0.45
C LEU A 14 -25.75 -10.54 -0.98
N LYS A 15 -26.99 -10.40 -1.44
CA LYS A 15 -27.30 -9.89 -2.77
C LYS A 15 -28.42 -8.85 -2.71
N ASP A 16 -28.20 -7.71 -3.34
CA ASP A 16 -29.19 -6.61 -3.45
C ASP A 16 -29.64 -6.10 -2.06
N VAL A 17 -28.67 -5.90 -1.16
CA VAL A 17 -28.90 -5.50 0.24
C VAL A 17 -28.38 -4.09 0.49
N ARG A 18 -29.13 -3.31 1.27
CA ARG A 18 -28.69 -2.04 1.83
C ARG A 18 -28.74 -2.09 3.35
N ILE A 19 -27.61 -1.79 3.99
CA ILE A 19 -27.45 -1.70 5.44
C ILE A 19 -27.25 -0.23 5.81
N MET A 20 -28.10 0.27 6.71
CA MET A 20 -28.05 1.64 7.22
C MET A 20 -27.52 1.59 8.65
N ALA A 21 -26.25 1.94 8.84
CA ALA A 21 -25.56 1.97 10.13
C ALA A 21 -25.21 3.42 10.53
N ILE A 22 -26.11 4.36 10.22
CA ILE A 22 -25.97 5.77 10.61
C ILE A 22 -26.06 5.88 12.13
N GLY A 23 -25.09 6.56 12.74
CA GLY A 23 -25.00 6.70 14.20
C GLY A 23 -24.54 5.44 14.94
N VAL A 24 -24.15 4.38 14.22
CA VAL A 24 -23.61 3.16 14.83
C VAL A 24 -22.11 3.32 15.05
N GLU A 25 -21.67 3.01 16.28
CA GLU A 25 -20.26 2.93 16.64
C GLU A 25 -19.93 1.51 17.13
N MET A 26 -18.93 0.89 16.50
CA MET A 26 -18.43 -0.45 16.80
C MET A 26 -17.02 -0.36 17.40
N ILE A 27 -16.94 -0.59 18.71
CA ILE A 27 -15.66 -0.74 19.42
C ILE A 27 -15.29 -2.23 19.45
N CYS A 28 -14.25 -2.60 18.72
CA CYS A 28 -13.71 -3.96 18.66
C CYS A 28 -12.95 -4.29 19.95
N THR A 29 -13.32 -5.36 20.66
CA THR A 29 -12.67 -5.75 21.94
C THR A 29 -11.40 -6.57 21.77
N GLU A 30 -11.03 -6.89 20.53
CA GLU A 30 -9.80 -7.61 20.19
C GLU A 30 -9.23 -7.00 18.91
N THR A 31 -7.91 -6.89 18.82
CA THR A 31 -7.15 -6.32 17.70
C THR A 31 -7.08 -7.29 16.52
N THR A 32 -8.25 -7.69 16.03
CA THR A 32 -8.45 -8.54 14.85
C THR A 32 -9.46 -7.92 13.88
N ARG A 33 -9.98 -8.67 12.91
CA ARG A 33 -10.76 -8.11 11.81
C ARG A 33 -12.12 -7.58 12.28
N ALA A 34 -12.36 -6.30 12.02
CA ALA A 34 -13.60 -5.62 12.39
C ALA A 34 -14.77 -6.06 11.50
N LEU A 35 -14.60 -6.00 10.18
CA LEU A 35 -15.65 -6.29 9.21
C LEU A 35 -15.12 -7.16 8.08
N THR A 36 -15.81 -8.26 7.81
CA THR A 36 -15.64 -9.07 6.60
C THR A 36 -16.84 -8.90 5.69
N ILE A 37 -16.60 -8.62 4.42
CA ILE A 37 -17.57 -8.65 3.34
C ILE A 37 -17.11 -9.71 2.35
N GLU A 38 -17.84 -10.81 2.22
CA GLU A 38 -17.41 -11.96 1.42
C GLU A 38 -18.54 -12.40 0.47
N ASN A 39 -18.21 -12.59 -0.82
CA ASN A 39 -19.14 -13.08 -1.83
C ASN A 39 -20.43 -12.26 -1.97
N CYS A 40 -20.36 -10.95 -1.76
CA CYS A 40 -21.53 -10.07 -1.83
C CYS A 40 -21.70 -9.47 -3.22
N GLN A 41 -22.94 -9.20 -3.61
CA GLN A 41 -23.29 -8.51 -4.85
C GLN A 41 -24.27 -7.37 -4.58
N ASN A 42 -24.00 -6.18 -5.14
CA ASN A 42 -24.89 -5.02 -4.99
C ASN A 42 -25.21 -4.73 -3.52
N LEU A 43 -24.18 -4.79 -2.66
CA LEU A 43 -24.29 -4.49 -1.24
C LEU A 43 -23.94 -3.03 -1.01
N THR A 44 -24.79 -2.29 -0.30
CA THR A 44 -24.44 -0.96 0.21
C THR A 44 -24.41 -0.99 1.74
N LEU A 45 -23.31 -0.57 2.35
CA LEU A 45 -23.23 -0.23 3.77
C LEU A 45 -23.05 1.28 3.88
N LYS A 46 -24.05 1.96 4.44
CA LYS A 46 -24.02 3.41 4.67
C LYS A 46 -23.93 3.74 6.16
N GLY A 47 -22.95 4.54 6.54
CA GLY A 47 -22.59 4.84 7.91
C GLY A 47 -21.86 3.66 8.56
N MET A 48 -21.13 3.96 9.64
CA MET A 48 -20.57 3.08 10.67
C MET A 48 -19.25 3.71 11.13
N VAL A 49 -19.06 3.80 12.44
CA VAL A 49 -17.77 4.17 13.04
C VAL A 49 -17.14 2.92 13.61
N ILE A 50 -15.86 2.67 13.32
CA ILE A 50 -15.10 1.52 13.80
C ILE A 50 -13.85 2.00 14.54
N ASP A 51 -13.64 1.46 15.75
CA ASP A 51 -12.46 1.70 16.57
C ASP A 51 -12.14 0.46 17.41
N TYR A 52 -11.04 0.48 18.15
CA TYR A 52 -10.52 -0.67 18.90
C TYR A 52 -10.25 -0.32 20.36
N ASP A 53 -10.64 -1.22 21.26
CA ASP A 53 -10.24 -1.19 22.66
C ASP A 53 -9.89 -2.60 23.18
N PRO A 54 -8.61 -2.90 23.46
CA PRO A 54 -7.45 -2.00 23.38
C PRO A 54 -7.05 -1.67 21.93
N LEU A 55 -6.27 -0.61 21.78
CA LEU A 55 -5.76 -0.18 20.46
C LEU A 55 -4.75 -1.20 19.90
N PRO A 56 -4.60 -1.30 18.57
CA PRO A 56 -3.61 -2.15 17.92
C PRO A 56 -2.18 -1.59 17.98
N TYR A 57 -1.97 -0.48 18.67
CA TYR A 57 -0.66 0.09 18.95
C TYR A 57 -0.63 0.73 20.34
N THR A 58 0.58 0.89 20.87
CA THR A 58 0.87 1.75 22.01
C THR A 58 1.78 2.90 21.61
N GLN A 59 1.86 3.92 22.46
CA GLN A 59 2.73 5.08 22.26
C GLN A 59 3.37 5.52 23.57
N GLY A 60 4.52 6.16 23.44
CA GLY A 60 5.31 6.61 24.59
C GLY A 60 6.24 7.76 24.22
N ARG A 61 6.95 8.28 25.21
CA ARG A 61 7.94 9.34 25.06
C ARG A 61 9.33 8.77 25.19
N ILE A 62 10.24 9.15 24.29
CA ILE A 62 11.67 8.89 24.45
C ILE A 62 12.17 9.71 25.63
N VAL A 63 12.63 9.06 26.70
CA VAL A 63 13.16 9.71 27.91
C VAL A 63 14.68 9.68 27.98
N LYS A 64 15.32 8.75 27.26
CA LYS A 64 16.78 8.67 27.15
C LYS A 64 17.19 8.00 25.86
N LEU A 65 18.30 8.47 25.30
CA LEU A 65 18.97 7.90 24.14
C LEU A 65 20.38 7.46 24.54
N SER A 66 20.89 6.38 23.96
CA SER A 66 22.32 6.08 24.03
C SER A 66 23.14 7.14 23.29
N GLU A 67 24.43 7.22 23.59
CA GLU A 67 25.35 8.19 22.96
C GLU A 67 25.34 8.13 21.43
N ASN A 68 25.25 6.92 20.86
CA ASN A 68 25.15 6.71 19.41
C ASN A 68 23.71 6.73 18.86
N ASN A 69 22.73 7.07 19.70
CA ASN A 69 21.29 7.13 19.40
C ASN A 69 20.64 5.76 19.05
N THR A 70 21.36 4.63 19.05
CA THR A 70 20.80 3.32 18.64
C THR A 70 19.92 2.61 19.68
N VAL A 71 19.93 3.05 20.93
CA VAL A 71 19.11 2.52 22.02
C VAL A 71 18.24 3.63 22.59
N HIS A 72 16.93 3.41 22.56
CA HIS A 72 15.93 4.36 23.04
C HIS A 72 15.26 3.77 24.29
N ASP A 73 15.32 4.50 25.40
CA ASP A 73 14.50 4.24 26.59
C ASP A 73 13.22 5.07 26.48
N ILE A 74 12.07 4.40 26.60
CA ILE A 74 10.75 4.97 26.34
C ILE A 74 9.87 4.76 27.57
N GLU A 75 9.17 5.81 27.97
CA GLU A 75 8.09 5.77 28.95
C GLU A 75 6.75 5.75 28.21
N LEU A 76 5.95 4.72 28.45
CA LEU A 76 4.66 4.53 27.79
C LEU A 76 3.60 5.47 28.38
N PHE A 77 2.72 5.97 27.54
CA PHE A 77 1.62 6.81 27.99
C PHE A 77 0.50 5.96 28.59
N GLY A 78 -0.06 6.42 29.71
CA GLY A 78 -1.26 5.81 30.29
C GLY A 78 -2.45 5.86 29.33
N GLY A 79 -3.33 4.85 29.46
CA GLY A 79 -4.51 4.72 28.61
C GLY A 79 -4.21 4.11 27.23
N TYR A 80 -3.04 3.51 27.01
CA TYR A 80 -2.70 2.72 25.83
C TYR A 80 -2.45 1.25 26.23
N PRO A 81 -2.34 0.30 25.27
CA PRO A 81 -1.97 -1.06 25.60
C PRO A 81 -0.61 -1.14 26.32
N GLU A 82 -0.49 -2.10 27.22
CA GLU A 82 0.67 -2.30 28.09
C GLU A 82 1.88 -2.89 27.33
N ALA A 83 3.05 -2.84 27.95
CA ALA A 83 4.30 -3.24 27.30
C ALA A 83 4.35 -4.71 26.86
N ASP A 84 3.66 -5.61 27.57
CA ASP A 84 3.61 -7.04 27.27
C ASP A 84 2.93 -7.33 25.93
N GLU A 85 1.94 -6.54 25.52
CA GLU A 85 1.22 -6.65 24.24
C GLU A 85 2.03 -6.17 23.02
N ILE A 86 3.17 -5.50 23.22
CA ILE A 86 3.97 -4.93 22.11
C ILE A 86 4.56 -6.01 21.21
N GLN A 87 4.45 -5.79 19.90
CA GLN A 87 5.10 -6.56 18.85
C GLN A 87 6.27 -5.77 18.23
N ASN A 88 7.25 -6.47 17.64
CA ASN A 88 8.28 -5.82 16.82
C ASN A 88 7.70 -5.46 15.44
N PHE A 89 6.67 -4.61 15.44
CA PHE A 89 5.92 -4.22 14.25
C PHE A 89 5.71 -2.70 14.23
N LYS A 90 6.02 -2.08 13.09
CA LYS A 90 5.71 -0.68 12.77
C LYS A 90 6.09 0.32 13.89
N TYR A 91 7.39 0.39 14.18
CA TYR A 91 7.99 1.39 15.05
C TYR A 91 8.20 2.71 14.30
N GLU A 92 7.55 3.76 14.78
CA GLU A 92 7.57 5.10 14.20
C GLU A 92 7.88 6.14 15.28
N ILE A 93 8.53 7.24 14.88
CA ILE A 93 8.95 8.31 15.79
C ILE A 93 8.46 9.65 15.22
N PHE A 94 7.85 10.45 16.08
CA PHE A 94 7.21 11.71 15.78
C PHE A 94 7.84 12.83 16.62
N LYS A 95 7.95 14.01 16.02
CA LYS A 95 8.45 15.20 16.72
C LYS A 95 7.45 15.62 17.80
N ALA A 96 7.95 15.99 18.97
CA ALA A 96 7.10 16.36 20.11
C ALA A 96 6.25 17.62 19.88
N ASP A 97 6.79 18.59 19.12
CA ASP A 97 6.21 19.91 18.89
C ASP A 97 5.17 19.92 17.78
N THR A 98 5.53 19.45 16.58
CA THR A 98 4.66 19.44 15.41
C THR A 98 3.79 18.21 15.33
N ARG A 99 4.14 17.15 16.09
CA ARG A 99 3.49 15.82 16.02
C ARG A 99 3.51 15.21 14.62
N THR A 100 4.43 15.64 13.77
CA THR A 100 4.70 15.05 12.45
C THR A 100 5.75 13.96 12.58
N LEU A 101 5.74 13.01 11.64
CA LEU A 101 6.75 11.97 11.59
C LEU A 101 8.15 12.60 11.49
N ARG A 102 9.10 12.11 12.29
CA ARG A 102 10.45 12.67 12.35
C ARG A 102 11.30 12.24 11.14
N PHE A 103 11.19 10.96 10.78
CA PHE A 103 11.86 10.34 9.65
C PHE A 103 10.96 9.27 9.04
N GLY A 104 11.36 8.67 7.92
CA GLY A 104 10.65 7.51 7.37
C GLY A 104 10.77 6.24 8.22
N SER A 105 11.01 5.12 7.56
CA SER A 105 10.81 3.80 8.15
C SER A 105 11.97 3.29 9.01
N TYR A 106 11.66 2.87 10.24
CA TYR A 106 12.54 2.03 11.07
C TYR A 106 12.20 0.56 10.85
N PHE A 107 12.82 -0.08 9.85
CA PHE A 107 12.61 -1.51 9.58
C PHE A 107 13.45 -2.42 10.49
N GLU A 108 14.65 -1.98 10.84
CA GLU A 108 15.55 -2.71 11.71
C GLU A 108 15.38 -2.20 13.14
N PHE A 109 14.60 -2.91 13.95
CA PHE A 109 14.48 -2.62 15.37
C PHE A 109 14.07 -3.87 16.16
N ARG A 110 14.25 -3.78 17.47
CA ARG A 110 13.80 -4.80 18.43
C ARG A 110 13.56 -4.16 19.78
N VAL A 111 12.43 -4.47 20.41
CA VAL A 111 12.23 -4.26 21.85
C VAL A 111 13.10 -5.27 22.59
N VAL A 112 14.04 -4.77 23.40
CA VAL A 112 15.05 -5.58 24.11
C VAL A 112 14.80 -5.68 25.61
N ASP A 113 13.98 -4.79 26.18
CA ASP A 113 13.52 -4.84 27.57
C ASP A 113 12.09 -4.31 27.66
N LYS A 114 11.29 -4.91 28.56
CA LYS A 114 9.90 -4.54 28.83
C LYS A 114 9.66 -4.52 30.34
N GLN A 115 9.15 -3.40 30.84
CA GLN A 115 8.62 -3.19 32.18
C GLN A 115 7.19 -2.67 32.02
N ALA A 116 6.42 -2.57 33.11
CA ALA A 116 4.99 -2.21 33.04
C ALA A 116 4.74 -0.94 32.19
N ASP A 117 5.43 0.16 32.53
CA ASP A 117 5.28 1.48 31.90
C ASP A 117 6.49 1.90 31.06
N ARG A 118 7.45 1.00 30.82
CA ARG A 118 8.71 1.33 30.15
C ARG A 118 9.16 0.25 29.19
N ILE A 119 9.74 0.67 28.08
CA ILE A 119 10.40 -0.23 27.13
C ILE A 119 11.77 0.31 26.74
N ARG A 120 12.65 -0.62 26.36
CA ARG A 120 13.91 -0.30 25.68
C ARG A 120 13.88 -0.85 24.26
N VAL A 121 14.10 0.02 23.28
CA VAL A 121 14.16 -0.35 21.86
C VAL A 121 15.60 -0.20 21.37
N ARG A 122 16.14 -1.25 20.75
CA ARG A 122 17.37 -1.17 19.95
C ARG A 122 16.99 -1.09 18.48
N ARG A 123 17.52 -0.11 17.76
CA ARG A 123 17.26 0.10 16.33
C ARG A 123 18.53 0.09 15.49
N GLY A 124 18.37 -0.08 14.17
CA GLY A 124 19.43 -0.03 13.18
C GLY A 124 20.01 1.37 13.00
N ASN A 125 21.08 1.49 12.23
CA ASN A 125 21.89 2.72 12.15
C ASN A 125 21.43 3.72 11.07
N ARG A 126 20.16 3.68 10.68
CA ARG A 126 19.65 4.46 9.52
C ARG A 126 19.49 5.95 9.82
N TYR A 127 18.99 6.29 11.02
CA TYR A 127 18.66 7.65 11.43
C TYR A 127 19.36 7.99 12.75
N HIS A 128 19.66 9.27 12.99
CA HIS A 128 20.38 9.75 14.19
C HIS A 128 19.91 11.11 14.73
N GLY A 129 18.82 11.66 14.21
CA GLY A 129 18.30 12.97 14.63
C GLY A 129 17.09 12.90 15.57
N GLU A 130 16.82 11.73 16.14
CA GLU A 130 15.85 11.52 17.22
C GLU A 130 16.28 12.27 18.48
N GLN A 131 15.31 12.73 19.27
CA GLN A 131 15.52 13.57 20.43
C GLN A 131 14.76 13.02 21.64
N VAL A 132 15.32 13.25 22.84
CA VAL A 132 14.55 13.10 24.08
C VAL A 132 13.34 14.02 24.01
N GLY A 133 12.16 13.48 24.34
CA GLY A 133 10.87 14.17 24.20
C GLY A 133 10.04 13.71 23.01
N ASP A 134 10.65 13.12 21.98
CA ASP A 134 9.93 12.57 20.83
C ASP A 134 8.93 11.49 21.24
N ILE A 135 7.87 11.38 20.44
CA ILE A 135 6.79 10.43 20.66
C ILE A 135 7.01 9.24 19.74
N ILE A 136 6.93 8.04 20.28
CA ILE A 136 6.97 6.80 19.50
C ILE A 136 5.57 6.22 19.37
N ALA A 137 5.34 5.48 18.31
CA ALA A 137 4.25 4.50 18.24
C ALA A 137 4.77 3.16 17.76
N ILE A 138 4.22 2.07 18.30
CA ILE A 138 4.62 0.70 17.99
C ILE A 138 3.41 -0.23 18.07
N GLY A 139 3.33 -1.19 17.14
CA GLY A 139 2.23 -2.14 17.05
C GLY A 139 2.14 -3.04 18.29
N THR A 140 0.91 -3.37 18.67
CA THR A 140 0.55 -4.26 19.77
C THR A 140 -0.42 -5.33 19.25
N SER A 141 -0.67 -6.35 20.06
CA SER A 141 -1.71 -7.33 19.75
C SER A 141 -2.40 -7.82 21.00
N HIS A 142 -3.69 -7.49 21.06
CA HIS A 142 -4.65 -8.02 22.00
C HIS A 142 -5.68 -8.87 21.26
N ALA A 143 -5.33 -10.12 21.00
CA ALA A 143 -6.21 -11.05 20.32
C ALA A 143 -6.06 -12.45 20.93
N PRO A 144 -6.57 -12.68 22.15
CA PRO A 144 -6.48 -13.98 22.82
C PRO A 144 -7.14 -15.12 22.00
N GLY A 145 -8.13 -14.80 21.16
CA GLY A 145 -8.73 -15.74 20.20
C GLY A 145 -7.92 -15.96 18.90
N GLY A 146 -6.75 -15.34 18.81
CA GLY A 146 -5.90 -15.28 17.63
C GLY A 146 -6.19 -14.06 16.75
N GLN A 147 -5.17 -13.62 16.01
CA GLN A 147 -5.23 -12.44 15.17
C GLN A 147 -5.31 -12.81 13.69
N ILE A 148 -6.18 -12.11 12.95
CA ILE A 148 -6.07 -11.96 11.50
C ILE A 148 -6.10 -10.46 11.12
N PRO A 149 -5.29 -10.04 10.14
CA PRO A 149 -5.48 -8.74 9.48
C PRO A 149 -6.69 -8.83 8.55
N HIS A 150 -7.31 -7.79 8.02
CA HIS A 150 -7.15 -6.34 8.17
C HIS A 150 -8.38 -5.82 8.95
N ALA A 151 -8.58 -4.51 9.13
CA ALA A 151 -9.79 -4.02 9.82
C ALA A 151 -11.06 -4.32 9.01
N ILE A 152 -11.16 -3.79 7.79
CA ILE A 152 -12.26 -4.02 6.85
C ILE A 152 -11.72 -4.81 5.67
N TYR A 153 -12.25 -6.02 5.47
CA TYR A 153 -11.82 -6.93 4.43
C TYR A 153 -12.98 -7.29 3.49
N THR A 154 -12.89 -6.83 2.25
CA THR A 154 -13.86 -7.14 1.20
C THR A 154 -13.26 -8.13 0.22
N THR A 155 -13.92 -9.25 -0.05
CA THR A 155 -13.38 -10.25 -0.97
C THR A 155 -14.43 -10.90 -1.84
N ARG A 156 -14.06 -11.26 -3.07
CA ARG A 156 -14.90 -12.01 -4.02
C ARG A 156 -16.28 -11.38 -4.23
N SER A 157 -16.33 -10.06 -4.17
CA SER A 157 -17.58 -9.29 -4.15
C SER A 157 -17.65 -8.33 -5.34
N ARG A 158 -18.86 -8.00 -5.77
CA ARG A 158 -19.10 -7.12 -6.92
C ARG A 158 -20.07 -6.00 -6.60
N HIS A 159 -19.74 -4.78 -7.01
CA HIS A 159 -20.56 -3.59 -6.79
C HIS A 159 -20.90 -3.37 -5.30
N VAL A 160 -19.90 -3.49 -4.43
CA VAL A 160 -20.01 -3.13 -3.02
C VAL A 160 -19.84 -1.62 -2.89
N VAL A 161 -20.69 -0.98 -2.10
CA VAL A 161 -20.57 0.45 -1.75
C VAL A 161 -20.40 0.56 -0.24
N LEU A 162 -19.30 1.15 0.19
CA LEU A 162 -19.10 1.62 1.56
C LEU A 162 -19.21 3.14 1.53
N GLU A 163 -20.25 3.68 2.16
CA GLU A 163 -20.56 5.10 2.18
C GLU A 163 -20.51 5.62 3.61
N ASP A 164 -19.82 6.74 3.85
CA ASP A 164 -19.72 7.40 5.17
C ASP A 164 -19.19 6.47 6.30
N VAL A 165 -18.27 5.56 5.99
CA VAL A 165 -17.63 4.66 6.98
C VAL A 165 -16.37 5.30 7.54
N THR A 166 -16.28 5.41 8.87
CA THR A 166 -15.12 5.96 9.58
C THR A 166 -14.37 4.87 10.33
N LEU A 167 -13.04 4.84 10.18
CA LEU A 167 -12.14 3.91 10.85
C LEU A 167 -11.02 4.67 11.57
N TYR A 168 -10.91 4.49 12.89
CA TYR A 168 -9.93 5.20 13.72
C TYR A 168 -8.64 4.40 14.02
N ALA A 169 -8.68 3.08 13.90
CA ALA A 169 -7.55 2.21 14.18
C ALA A 169 -7.63 0.90 13.39
N SER A 170 -6.49 0.27 13.10
CA SER A 170 -6.41 -1.08 12.50
C SER A 170 -5.08 -1.73 12.85
N ASN A 171 -5.10 -3.05 13.05
CA ASN A 171 -3.92 -3.88 13.27
C ASN A 171 -3.07 -4.12 12.01
N CYS A 172 -3.51 -3.62 10.86
CA CYS A 172 -2.82 -3.66 9.58
C CYS A 172 -3.49 -2.62 8.64
N PHE A 173 -3.90 -3.03 7.43
CA PHE A 173 -4.64 -2.16 6.49
C PHE A 173 -6.01 -1.77 7.04
N GLY A 174 -6.51 -0.61 6.61
CA GLY A 174 -7.84 -0.13 6.93
C GLY A 174 -8.91 -0.85 6.12
N PHE A 175 -9.04 -0.45 4.84
CA PHE A 175 -9.91 -1.03 3.84
C PHE A 175 -9.06 -1.86 2.88
N PHE A 176 -9.14 -3.18 2.98
CA PHE A 176 -8.52 -4.09 2.03
C PHE A 176 -9.59 -4.77 1.17
N GLU A 177 -9.53 -4.59 -0.14
CA GLU A 177 -10.28 -5.42 -1.07
C GLU A 177 -9.39 -6.39 -1.84
N THR A 178 -9.93 -7.60 -2.11
CA THR A 178 -9.27 -8.52 -3.01
C THR A 178 -10.22 -9.39 -3.82
N GLU A 179 -9.88 -9.68 -5.08
CA GLU A 179 -10.72 -10.46 -6.00
C GLU A 179 -12.12 -9.84 -6.17
N CYS A 180 -12.21 -8.50 -6.17
CA CYS A 180 -13.47 -7.77 -6.26
C CYS A 180 -13.68 -7.15 -7.64
N GLU A 181 -14.93 -6.76 -7.90
CA GLU A 181 -15.31 -5.98 -9.08
C GLU A 181 -15.97 -4.68 -8.65
N LYS A 182 -15.28 -3.55 -8.84
CA LYS A 182 -15.82 -2.20 -8.66
C LYS A 182 -16.39 -1.95 -7.24
N THR A 183 -15.58 -2.09 -6.20
CA THR A 183 -15.94 -1.56 -4.88
C THR A 183 -15.86 -0.05 -4.90
N THR A 184 -16.87 0.60 -4.33
CA THR A 184 -16.94 2.06 -4.19
C THR A 184 -16.79 2.44 -2.72
N TYR A 185 -15.76 3.21 -2.41
CA TYR A 185 -15.59 3.89 -1.13
C TYR A 185 -16.02 5.35 -1.35
N LEU A 186 -17.13 5.73 -0.74
CA LEU A 186 -17.73 7.06 -0.88
C LEU A 186 -17.66 7.76 0.47
N HIS A 187 -16.88 8.83 0.57
CA HIS A 187 -16.73 9.62 1.80
C HIS A 187 -16.27 8.78 3.02
N CYS A 188 -15.51 7.71 2.77
CA CYS A 188 -14.91 6.92 3.84
C CYS A 188 -13.73 7.67 4.47
N ARG A 189 -13.56 7.53 5.79
CA ARG A 189 -12.55 8.27 6.55
C ARG A 189 -11.65 7.33 7.35
N VAL A 190 -10.34 7.53 7.21
CA VAL A 190 -9.31 7.05 8.11
C VAL A 190 -8.63 8.25 8.75
N ASP A 191 -8.65 8.34 10.07
CA ASP A 191 -7.99 9.41 10.81
C ASP A 191 -7.74 8.97 12.26
N ARG A 192 -7.06 9.81 13.04
CA ARG A 192 -6.96 9.67 14.48
C ARG A 192 -8.26 10.12 15.11
N ARG A 193 -8.68 9.42 16.15
CA ARG A 193 -9.77 9.90 16.99
C ARG A 193 -9.32 11.13 17.76
N ALA A 194 -10.12 12.21 17.71
CA ALA A 194 -9.81 13.43 18.44
C ALA A 194 -9.86 13.18 19.95
N ALA A 195 -8.97 13.83 20.71
CA ALA A 195 -8.86 13.60 22.17
C ALA A 195 -10.16 13.86 22.94
N LYS A 196 -10.95 14.86 22.52
CA LYS A 196 -12.25 15.18 23.13
C LYS A 196 -13.34 14.13 22.87
N ASP A 197 -13.17 13.33 21.82
CA ASP A 197 -14.16 12.35 21.36
C ASP A 197 -13.69 10.91 21.66
N ASP A 198 -12.46 10.70 22.16
CA ASP A 198 -11.91 9.40 22.54
C ASP A 198 -12.69 8.83 23.75
N PHE A 199 -13.11 7.57 23.65
CA PHE A 199 -13.84 6.90 24.74
C PHE A 199 -12.94 6.54 25.94
N LYS A 200 -11.62 6.72 25.81
CA LYS A 200 -10.66 6.57 26.91
C LYS A 200 -9.83 7.84 27.07
N ALA A 201 -9.61 8.23 28.32
CA ALA A 201 -8.62 9.24 28.66
C ALA A 201 -7.22 8.70 28.31
N ARG A 202 -6.53 9.39 27.40
CA ARG A 202 -5.17 9.06 26.97
C ARG A 202 -4.19 10.04 27.61
N GLY A 203 -3.06 9.55 28.11
CA GLY A 203 -1.99 10.40 28.67
C GLY A 203 -1.35 11.34 27.64
N ASP A 204 -1.48 11.01 26.35
CA ASP A 204 -1.18 11.86 25.21
C ASP A 204 -2.19 11.52 24.08
N PRO A 205 -2.69 12.48 23.29
CA PRO A 205 -3.60 12.19 22.17
C PRO A 205 -3.00 11.18 21.19
N ARG A 206 -3.85 10.43 20.48
CA ARG A 206 -3.40 9.45 19.49
C ARG A 206 -2.42 10.09 18.49
N ILE A 207 -1.28 9.47 18.24
CA ILE A 207 -0.27 9.97 17.29
C ILE A 207 -0.43 9.38 15.89
N ARG A 208 -1.01 8.18 15.77
CA ARG A 208 -1.28 7.46 14.51
C ARG A 208 -2.72 6.98 14.41
N SER A 209 -3.17 6.69 13.20
CA SER A 209 -4.46 6.03 12.95
C SER A 209 -4.27 4.51 12.82
N LEU A 210 -3.75 4.04 11.70
CA LEU A 210 -3.62 2.61 11.38
C LEU A 210 -2.18 2.12 11.40
N ASP A 211 -2.02 0.80 11.49
CA ASP A 211 -0.71 0.18 11.46
C ASP A 211 -0.10 0.01 10.07
N ALA A 212 -0.89 0.11 9.01
CA ALA A 212 -0.42 0.08 7.64
C ALA A 212 -1.35 0.90 6.71
N ASP A 213 -1.50 0.49 5.45
CA ASP A 213 -2.21 1.21 4.40
C ASP A 213 -3.66 1.57 4.77
N ALA A 214 -4.16 2.72 4.31
CA ALA A 214 -5.56 3.08 4.51
C ALA A 214 -6.49 2.33 3.54
N PHE A 215 -6.24 2.39 2.23
CA PHE A 215 -6.98 1.68 1.20
C PHE A 215 -6.02 0.82 0.38
N HIS A 216 -6.28 -0.48 0.29
CA HIS A 216 -5.45 -1.41 -0.47
C HIS A 216 -6.35 -2.29 -1.35
N SER A 217 -6.01 -2.44 -2.62
CA SER A 217 -6.75 -3.26 -3.58
C SER A 217 -5.83 -4.24 -4.27
N LYS A 218 -6.16 -5.53 -4.21
CA LYS A 218 -5.47 -6.59 -4.95
C LYS A 218 -6.38 -7.41 -5.83
N HIS A 219 -6.00 -7.65 -7.07
CA HIS A 219 -6.69 -8.59 -7.96
C HIS A 219 -8.10 -8.17 -8.38
N ALA A 220 -8.43 -6.88 -8.29
CA ALA A 220 -9.72 -6.39 -8.75
C ALA A 220 -9.82 -6.44 -10.29
N THR A 221 -10.95 -6.91 -10.81
CA THR A 221 -11.22 -6.95 -12.27
C THR A 221 -11.64 -5.60 -12.82
N ILE A 222 -12.37 -4.83 -12.02
CA ILE A 222 -12.58 -3.40 -12.17
C ILE A 222 -12.10 -2.75 -10.88
N GLY A 223 -11.17 -1.79 -11.01
CA GLY A 223 -10.50 -1.14 -9.90
C GLY A 223 -11.45 -0.40 -8.95
N PRO A 224 -10.98 -0.12 -7.73
CA PRO A 224 -11.79 0.55 -6.72
C PRO A 224 -12.11 1.98 -7.13
N GLN A 225 -13.23 2.48 -6.62
CA GLN A 225 -13.70 3.85 -6.79
C GLN A 225 -13.63 4.56 -5.44
N LEU A 226 -12.59 5.35 -5.21
CA LEU A 226 -12.42 6.18 -4.02
C LEU A 226 -12.86 7.60 -4.37
N ILE A 227 -13.94 8.05 -3.74
CA ILE A 227 -14.58 9.33 -4.07
C ILE A 227 -14.80 10.11 -2.77
N GLY A 228 -14.14 11.25 -2.64
CA GLY A 228 -14.28 12.13 -1.48
C GLY A 228 -13.80 11.50 -0.16
N CYS A 229 -12.88 10.54 -0.21
CA CYS A 229 -12.38 9.85 0.98
C CYS A 229 -11.28 10.65 1.69
N THR A 230 -11.06 10.34 2.97
CA THR A 230 -9.96 10.90 3.78
C THR A 230 -9.09 9.78 4.33
N ALA A 231 -7.77 9.96 4.31
CA ALA A 231 -6.82 9.08 4.98
C ALA A 231 -5.64 9.86 5.55
N ARG A 232 -5.52 9.88 6.89
CA ARG A 232 -4.47 10.61 7.59
C ARG A 232 -3.79 9.76 8.67
N PHE A 233 -2.49 10.01 8.88
CA PHE A 233 -1.69 9.52 10.02
C PHE A 233 -1.53 7.99 10.13
N GLN A 234 -1.75 7.25 9.05
CA GLN A 234 -1.48 5.82 9.00
C GLN A 234 0.00 5.55 8.67
N ALA A 235 0.47 4.37 9.06
CA ALA A 235 1.90 4.02 9.01
C ALA A 235 2.38 3.43 7.68
N ASP A 236 1.59 3.58 6.61
CA ASP A 236 1.97 3.22 5.25
C ASP A 236 1.11 4.04 4.26
N ASP A 237 0.83 3.52 3.07
CA ASP A 237 0.18 4.26 1.98
C ASP A 237 -1.23 4.74 2.29
N CYS A 238 -1.67 5.83 1.65
CA CYS A 238 -3.10 6.15 1.64
C CYS A 238 -3.85 5.20 0.70
N VAL A 239 -3.28 4.94 -0.49
CA VAL A 239 -3.87 4.06 -1.49
C VAL A 239 -2.78 3.19 -2.13
N ASN A 240 -3.01 1.88 -2.27
CA ASN A 240 -2.21 0.98 -3.11
C ASN A 240 -3.14 0.08 -3.95
N ILE A 241 -3.01 0.11 -5.28
CA ILE A 241 -3.83 -0.67 -6.23
C ILE A 241 -2.89 -1.51 -7.09
N CYS A 242 -2.98 -2.84 -6.99
CA CYS A 242 -2.04 -3.70 -7.70
C CYS A 242 -2.57 -5.12 -8.00
N GLY A 243 -1.80 -5.84 -8.82
CA GLY A 243 -1.88 -7.29 -8.94
C GLY A 243 -0.63 -7.99 -8.42
N ASP A 244 -0.47 -9.25 -8.79
CA ASP A 244 0.72 -10.05 -8.43
C ASP A 244 1.55 -10.40 -9.65
N TYR A 245 2.87 -10.23 -9.51
CA TYR A 245 3.81 -10.84 -10.43
C TYR A 245 4.08 -12.29 -10.02
N HIS A 246 4.14 -13.17 -11.02
CA HIS A 246 4.68 -14.52 -10.91
C HIS A 246 5.97 -14.61 -11.72
N MET A 247 7.00 -15.24 -11.16
CA MET A 247 8.35 -15.20 -11.72
C MET A 247 8.59 -16.38 -12.65
N VAL A 248 9.01 -16.11 -13.88
CA VAL A 248 9.42 -17.10 -14.86
C VAL A 248 10.81 -17.63 -14.50
N MET A 249 10.91 -18.95 -14.35
CA MET A 249 12.14 -19.68 -14.03
C MET A 249 12.81 -20.26 -15.27
N ALA A 250 12.01 -20.66 -16.26
CA ALA A 250 12.49 -21.16 -17.54
C ALA A 250 11.40 -20.98 -18.61
N CYS A 251 11.82 -20.98 -19.87
CA CYS A 251 10.97 -20.84 -21.04
C CYS A 251 11.38 -21.87 -22.10
N ASP A 252 10.41 -22.57 -22.69
CA ASP A 252 10.59 -23.47 -23.84
C ASP A 252 9.47 -23.21 -24.85
N GLY A 253 9.76 -22.40 -25.86
CA GLY A 253 8.76 -21.90 -26.80
C GLY A 253 7.61 -21.20 -26.07
N PRO A 254 6.36 -21.70 -26.16
CA PRO A 254 5.21 -21.12 -25.45
C PRO A 254 5.06 -21.58 -23.99
N LYS A 255 5.88 -22.53 -23.52
CA LYS A 255 5.74 -23.11 -22.17
C LYS A 255 6.63 -22.37 -21.18
N LEU A 256 6.00 -21.74 -20.19
CA LEU A 256 6.67 -21.03 -19.11
C LEU A 256 6.66 -21.88 -17.85
N ARG A 257 7.83 -22.10 -17.25
CA ARG A 257 7.93 -22.61 -15.89
C ARG A 257 7.91 -21.43 -14.93
N VAL A 258 6.90 -21.35 -14.08
CA VAL A 258 6.57 -20.14 -13.30
C VAL A 258 6.56 -20.45 -11.80
N LEU A 259 7.36 -19.73 -11.03
CA LEU A 259 7.29 -19.65 -9.58
C LEU A 259 6.20 -18.66 -9.16
N ALA A 260 5.15 -19.17 -8.54
CA ALA A 260 4.03 -18.35 -8.13
C ALA A 260 4.30 -17.62 -6.81
N LYS A 261 3.95 -16.33 -6.75
CA LYS A 261 3.62 -15.63 -5.52
C LYS A 261 2.32 -16.19 -4.93
N GLY A 262 2.41 -16.90 -3.81
CA GLY A 262 1.24 -17.54 -3.19
C GLY A 262 0.61 -18.61 -4.09
N ARG A 263 -0.72 -18.62 -4.18
CA ARG A 263 -1.45 -19.38 -5.20
C ARG A 263 -1.48 -18.55 -6.48
N ILE A 264 -1.27 -19.19 -7.63
CA ILE A 264 -1.35 -18.48 -8.91
C ILE A 264 -2.77 -17.97 -9.14
N ASN A 265 -2.89 -16.72 -9.57
CA ASN A 265 -4.16 -16.07 -9.88
C ASN A 265 -4.29 -15.83 -11.40
N ILE A 266 -3.69 -16.71 -12.21
CA ILE A 266 -3.79 -16.73 -13.68
C ILE A 266 -4.65 -17.94 -14.06
N GLU A 267 -5.59 -17.72 -14.96
CA GLU A 267 -6.55 -18.68 -15.48
C GLU A 267 -6.42 -18.79 -17.01
N PRO A 268 -6.77 -19.95 -17.61
CA PRO A 268 -6.87 -20.07 -19.06
C PRO A 268 -7.79 -18.99 -19.65
N GLY A 269 -7.31 -18.31 -20.68
CA GLY A 269 -7.99 -17.22 -21.36
C GLY A 269 -7.57 -15.82 -20.90
N ASP A 270 -6.89 -15.68 -19.77
CA ASP A 270 -6.48 -14.37 -19.28
C ASP A 270 -5.48 -13.66 -20.20
N PRO A 271 -5.59 -12.34 -20.36
CA PRO A 271 -4.50 -11.52 -20.89
C PRO A 271 -3.37 -11.46 -19.85
N LEU A 272 -2.14 -11.66 -20.30
CA LEU A 272 -0.95 -11.64 -19.48
C LEU A 272 -0.08 -10.44 -19.81
N GLU A 273 0.23 -9.69 -18.77
CA GLU A 273 1.40 -8.83 -18.77
C GLU A 273 2.65 -9.70 -18.79
N VAL A 274 3.60 -9.37 -19.67
CA VAL A 274 4.89 -10.07 -19.80
C VAL A 274 6.03 -9.06 -19.76
N VAL A 275 6.87 -9.16 -18.74
CA VAL A 275 8.01 -8.27 -18.50
C VAL A 275 9.28 -9.10 -18.41
N GLY A 276 10.26 -8.80 -19.26
CA GLY A 276 11.56 -9.47 -19.19
C GLY A 276 12.35 -9.05 -17.97
N TYR A 277 13.33 -9.85 -17.57
CA TYR A 277 14.13 -9.60 -16.36
C TYR A 277 14.88 -8.25 -16.37
N ALA A 278 15.25 -7.75 -17.55
CA ALA A 278 15.84 -6.43 -17.75
C ALA A 278 14.81 -5.27 -17.74
N GLY A 279 13.54 -5.55 -17.42
CA GLY A 279 12.46 -4.58 -17.30
C GLY A 279 11.74 -4.27 -18.61
N GLN A 280 12.11 -4.88 -19.75
CA GLN A 280 11.41 -4.59 -20.99
C GLN A 280 10.01 -5.18 -20.98
N ARG A 281 8.99 -4.34 -21.19
CA ARG A 281 7.60 -4.78 -21.37
C ARG A 281 7.43 -5.30 -22.79
N LEU A 282 7.06 -6.57 -22.91
CA LEU A 282 6.75 -7.20 -24.19
C LEU A 282 5.26 -7.04 -24.51
N ALA A 283 4.86 -7.34 -25.75
CA ALA A 283 3.45 -7.44 -26.10
C ALA A 283 2.74 -8.45 -25.18
N ASP A 284 1.49 -8.13 -24.82
CA ASP A 284 0.66 -9.03 -24.02
C ASP A 284 0.55 -10.40 -24.68
N ALA A 285 0.43 -11.42 -23.85
CA ALA A 285 0.15 -12.78 -24.27
C ALA A 285 -1.22 -13.19 -23.73
N ARG A 286 -1.71 -14.35 -24.15
CA ARG A 286 -2.90 -14.98 -23.55
C ARG A 286 -2.52 -16.31 -22.92
N ALA A 287 -2.97 -16.54 -21.69
CA ALA A 287 -2.85 -17.85 -21.05
C ALA A 287 -3.69 -18.89 -21.80
N ILE A 288 -3.09 -20.00 -22.20
CA ILE A 288 -3.77 -21.15 -22.82
C ILE A 288 -4.06 -22.22 -21.78
N SER A 289 -3.10 -22.52 -20.90
CA SER A 289 -3.29 -23.46 -19.80
C SER A 289 -2.39 -23.14 -18.63
N VAL A 290 -2.86 -23.48 -17.42
CA VAL A 290 -2.12 -23.29 -16.17
C VAL A 290 -2.18 -24.59 -15.37
N THR A 291 -1.03 -25.26 -15.21
CA THR A 291 -0.96 -26.58 -14.58
C THR A 291 0.09 -26.57 -13.47
N ARG A 292 -0.29 -26.99 -12.26
CA ARG A 292 0.67 -27.11 -11.14
C ARG A 292 1.66 -28.24 -11.42
N GLN A 293 2.96 -27.93 -11.37
CA GLN A 293 4.06 -28.87 -11.65
C GLN A 293 4.83 -29.31 -10.38
N GLY A 294 4.46 -28.77 -9.21
CA GLY A 294 5.08 -29.16 -7.95
C GLY A 294 5.68 -27.97 -7.22
N ASN A 295 6.91 -28.15 -6.70
CA ASN A 295 7.62 -27.14 -5.94
C ASN A 295 8.92 -26.71 -6.63
N ALA A 296 9.42 -25.54 -6.24
CA ALA A 296 10.69 -25.00 -6.69
C ALA A 296 11.86 -25.92 -6.33
N THR A 297 12.79 -26.06 -7.27
CA THR A 297 14.05 -26.78 -7.13
C THR A 297 15.06 -26.01 -6.29
N THR A 298 16.12 -26.69 -5.84
CA THR A 298 17.24 -26.05 -5.13
C THR A 298 17.92 -24.96 -5.96
N LEU A 299 18.02 -25.14 -7.28
CA LEU A 299 18.60 -24.13 -8.18
C LEU A 299 17.72 -22.87 -8.25
N GLU A 300 16.41 -23.03 -8.39
CA GLU A 300 15.45 -21.91 -8.37
C GLU A 300 15.48 -21.17 -7.03
N GLN A 301 15.54 -21.90 -5.90
CA GLN A 301 15.68 -21.28 -4.58
C GLN A 301 17.03 -20.55 -4.42
N THR A 302 18.11 -21.07 -4.99
CA THR A 302 19.41 -20.41 -5.00
C THR A 302 19.38 -19.12 -5.82
N PHE A 303 18.67 -19.12 -6.95
CA PHE A 303 18.42 -17.90 -7.73
C PHE A 303 17.64 -16.87 -6.92
N MET A 304 16.57 -17.27 -6.23
CA MET A 304 15.74 -16.38 -5.39
C MET A 304 16.54 -15.69 -4.28
N ARG A 305 17.46 -16.40 -3.63
CA ARG A 305 18.32 -15.84 -2.56
C ARG A 305 19.20 -14.67 -3.02
N ARG A 306 19.49 -14.57 -4.32
CA ARG A 306 20.34 -13.52 -4.90
C ARG A 306 19.56 -12.28 -5.35
N GLN A 307 18.24 -12.35 -5.34
CA GLN A 307 17.39 -11.26 -5.81
C GLN A 307 17.34 -10.09 -4.82
N ARG A 308 17.10 -8.88 -5.32
CA ARG A 308 16.86 -7.66 -4.52
C ARG A 308 15.37 -7.53 -4.23
N MET A 309 14.88 -8.34 -3.30
CA MET A 309 13.46 -8.47 -3.02
C MET A 309 13.19 -8.65 -1.53
N HIS A 310 11.91 -8.55 -1.16
CA HIS A 310 11.45 -8.82 0.20
C HIS A 310 12.00 -10.15 0.72
N GLN A 311 12.59 -10.11 1.93
CA GLN A 311 13.37 -11.22 2.50
C GLN A 311 12.63 -12.57 2.52
N PRO A 312 11.38 -12.67 3.02
CA PRO A 312 10.61 -13.92 2.97
C PRO A 312 10.50 -14.56 1.59
N PHE A 313 10.38 -13.76 0.51
CA PHE A 313 10.29 -14.32 -0.85
C PHE A 313 11.59 -15.02 -1.26
N ARG A 314 12.73 -14.45 -0.88
CA ARG A 314 14.08 -14.97 -1.15
C ARG A 314 14.44 -16.16 -0.27
N GLU A 315 13.82 -16.25 0.91
CA GLU A 315 14.07 -17.27 1.93
C GLU A 315 13.05 -18.41 1.90
N GLY A 316 12.25 -18.49 0.83
CA GLY A 316 11.48 -19.68 0.49
C GLY A 316 10.00 -19.63 0.90
N SER A 317 9.41 -18.45 1.10
CA SER A 317 7.94 -18.34 1.15
C SER A 317 7.30 -18.56 -0.22
N LEU A 318 8.07 -18.43 -1.31
CA LEU A 318 7.66 -18.78 -2.67
C LEU A 318 8.12 -20.20 -3.00
N ARG A 319 7.15 -21.10 -3.24
CA ARG A 319 7.45 -22.52 -3.45
C ARG A 319 6.75 -23.17 -4.62
N GLN A 320 5.58 -22.69 -5.01
CA GLN A 320 4.73 -23.42 -5.96
C GLN A 320 5.16 -23.14 -7.39
N ILE A 321 5.40 -24.20 -8.16
CA ILE A 321 5.71 -24.11 -9.59
C ILE A 321 4.49 -24.51 -10.42
N TYR A 322 4.27 -23.73 -11.46
CA TYR A 322 3.27 -23.97 -12.49
C TYR A 322 3.94 -24.01 -13.87
N GLU A 323 3.38 -24.81 -14.78
CA GLU A 323 3.55 -24.60 -16.21
C GLU A 323 2.42 -23.68 -16.67
N VAL A 324 2.78 -22.55 -17.28
CA VAL A 324 1.85 -21.64 -17.93
C VAL A 324 2.16 -21.68 -19.42
N VAL A 325 1.22 -22.19 -20.22
CA VAL A 325 1.35 -22.16 -21.69
C VAL A 325 0.71 -20.87 -22.18
N ILE A 326 1.42 -20.12 -23.01
CA ILE A 326 0.92 -18.90 -23.63
C ILE A 326 0.67 -19.09 -25.14
N ASP A 327 -0.08 -18.18 -25.74
CA ASP A 327 -0.55 -18.24 -27.13
C ASP A 327 0.51 -17.98 -28.20
N ARG A 328 1.76 -17.73 -27.79
CA ARG A 328 2.90 -17.47 -28.67
C ARG A 328 4.19 -17.98 -28.07
N PRO A 329 5.21 -18.31 -28.88
CA PRO A 329 6.55 -18.54 -28.33
C PRO A 329 7.07 -17.29 -27.63
N ALA A 330 7.86 -17.49 -26.59
CA ALA A 330 8.61 -16.44 -25.92
C ALA A 330 10.04 -16.89 -25.65
N ASP A 331 10.92 -15.91 -25.52
CA ASP A 331 12.29 -16.09 -25.07
C ASP A 331 12.49 -15.20 -23.84
N LEU A 332 12.28 -15.78 -22.67
CA LEU A 332 12.30 -15.07 -21.39
C LEU A 332 13.44 -15.60 -20.53
N ALA A 333 14.32 -14.69 -20.10
CA ALA A 333 15.35 -14.99 -19.14
C ALA A 333 14.74 -15.37 -17.77
N GLN A 334 15.43 -16.22 -17.02
CA GLN A 334 15.10 -16.50 -15.62
C GLN A 334 15.02 -15.19 -14.82
N GLY A 335 13.95 -15.02 -14.04
CA GLY A 335 13.67 -13.78 -13.29
C GLY A 335 12.71 -12.82 -14.01
N SER A 336 12.38 -13.06 -15.28
CA SER A 336 11.27 -12.37 -15.95
C SER A 336 9.96 -12.59 -15.18
N VAL A 337 8.97 -11.73 -15.35
CA VAL A 337 7.70 -11.82 -14.61
C VAL A 337 6.51 -11.75 -15.55
N ILE A 338 5.44 -12.45 -15.14
CA ILE A 338 4.12 -12.39 -15.77
C ILE A 338 3.04 -12.06 -14.74
N ALA A 339 1.94 -11.47 -15.18
CA ALA A 339 0.79 -11.18 -14.32
C ALA A 339 -0.52 -11.26 -15.11
N ALA A 340 -1.64 -11.60 -14.44
CA ALA A 340 -2.97 -11.49 -15.02
C ALA A 340 -3.34 -10.00 -15.20
N ALA A 341 -3.25 -9.48 -16.42
CA ALA A 341 -3.42 -8.05 -16.72
C ALA A 341 -4.86 -7.56 -16.49
N ASN A 342 -5.83 -8.48 -16.42
CA ASN A 342 -7.23 -8.23 -16.10
C ASN A 342 -7.54 -8.28 -14.59
N ARG A 343 -6.56 -8.55 -13.72
CA ARG A 343 -6.71 -8.61 -12.26
C ARG A 343 -5.64 -7.78 -11.56
N ILE A 344 -5.54 -6.52 -11.95
CA ILE A 344 -4.61 -5.53 -11.36
C ILE A 344 -5.33 -4.26 -10.87
N GLY A 345 -6.67 -4.20 -10.98
CA GLY A 345 -7.46 -3.02 -10.63
C GLY A 345 -7.56 -1.97 -11.74
N ASN A 346 -7.60 -2.39 -13.01
CA ASN A 346 -7.80 -1.46 -14.13
C ASN A 346 -9.15 -0.73 -14.04
N GLY A 347 -9.22 0.51 -14.53
CA GLY A 347 -10.46 1.31 -14.44
C GLY A 347 -10.70 1.92 -13.05
N PHE A 348 -9.67 1.98 -12.21
CA PHE A 348 -9.76 2.61 -10.89
C PHE A 348 -10.04 4.11 -11.00
N LYS A 349 -10.61 4.66 -9.92
CA LYS A 349 -10.84 6.09 -9.76
C LYS A 349 -10.47 6.50 -8.34
N VAL A 350 -9.58 7.48 -8.22
CA VAL A 350 -9.23 8.13 -6.95
C VAL A 350 -9.42 9.62 -7.13
N THR A 351 -10.54 10.15 -6.62
CA THR A 351 -10.91 11.54 -6.85
C THR A 351 -11.49 12.26 -5.65
N GLN A 352 -11.21 13.56 -5.59
CA GLN A 352 -11.74 14.46 -4.55
C GLN A 352 -11.35 14.03 -3.13
N CYS A 353 -10.30 13.22 -2.98
CA CYS A 353 -9.86 12.73 -1.68
C CYS A 353 -8.87 13.69 -0.99
N ASP A 354 -8.76 13.57 0.33
CA ASP A 354 -7.81 14.32 1.16
C ASP A 354 -6.89 13.35 1.95
N PHE A 355 -5.62 13.34 1.58
CA PHE A 355 -4.65 12.32 1.97
C PHE A 355 -3.36 12.90 2.55
N GLY A 356 -2.73 12.15 3.46
CA GLY A 356 -1.34 12.38 3.84
C GLY A 356 -1.06 12.36 5.33
N PHE A 357 -0.03 13.09 5.77
CA PHE A 357 0.61 12.94 7.09
C PHE A 357 0.94 11.47 7.42
N ASN A 358 1.28 10.70 6.41
CA ASN A 358 1.52 9.27 6.48
C ASN A 358 2.99 8.94 6.22
N ARG A 359 3.43 7.77 6.66
CA ARG A 359 4.84 7.36 6.60
C ARG A 359 5.39 7.10 5.21
N SER A 360 4.54 6.70 4.27
CA SER A 360 5.02 6.33 2.94
C SER A 360 4.31 7.14 1.86
N ARG A 361 3.81 6.49 0.80
CA ARG A 361 3.31 7.17 -0.37
C ARG A 361 1.91 7.69 -0.10
N GLY A 362 1.51 8.74 -0.79
CA GLY A 362 0.09 9.11 -0.83
C GLY A 362 -0.68 8.04 -1.59
N ILE A 363 -0.54 8.06 -2.92
CA ILE A 363 -1.27 7.18 -3.85
C ILE A 363 -0.26 6.36 -4.65
N LEU A 364 -0.30 5.03 -4.52
CA LEU A 364 0.52 4.07 -5.25
C LEU A 364 -0.33 3.28 -6.25
N ILE A 365 -0.04 3.47 -7.54
CA ILE A 365 -0.77 2.86 -8.65
C ILE A 365 0.11 1.85 -9.38
N LYS A 366 -0.44 0.64 -9.55
CA LYS A 366 0.10 -0.45 -10.36
C LYS A 366 -1.03 -1.04 -11.19
N ALA A 367 -1.70 -0.16 -11.92
CA ALA A 367 -2.93 -0.45 -12.68
C ALA A 367 -3.05 0.48 -13.89
N SER A 368 -3.96 0.18 -14.82
CA SER A 368 -4.17 0.89 -16.09
C SER A 368 -5.58 1.47 -16.23
N HIS A 369 -5.77 2.35 -17.22
CA HIS A 369 -7.06 2.93 -17.61
C HIS A 369 -7.82 3.63 -16.47
N GLY A 370 -7.08 4.25 -15.55
CA GLY A 370 -7.63 4.87 -14.35
C GLY A 370 -7.25 6.33 -14.19
N GLU A 371 -7.86 6.97 -13.20
CA GLU A 371 -7.62 8.37 -12.88
C GLU A 371 -7.28 8.62 -11.40
N VAL A 372 -6.31 9.51 -11.21
CA VAL A 372 -5.98 10.15 -9.94
C VAL A 372 -6.24 11.65 -10.14
N SER A 373 -7.39 12.13 -9.70
CA SER A 373 -7.83 13.49 -10.05
C SER A 373 -8.42 14.30 -8.92
N ASN A 374 -8.11 15.60 -8.87
CA ASN A 374 -8.68 16.54 -7.90
C ASN A 374 -8.48 16.14 -6.43
N ASN A 375 -7.39 15.44 -6.11
CA ASN A 375 -7.07 15.07 -4.72
C ASN A 375 -6.19 16.13 -4.06
N ARG A 376 -6.29 16.24 -2.74
CA ARG A 376 -5.34 16.97 -1.89
C ARG A 376 -4.42 15.97 -1.21
N LEU A 377 -3.11 16.18 -1.33
CA LEU A 377 -2.06 15.39 -0.70
C LEU A 377 -1.14 16.31 0.09
N GLU A 378 -0.93 15.99 1.36
CA GLU A 378 -0.13 16.84 2.24
C GLU A 378 0.70 16.05 3.24
N GLY A 379 1.99 16.38 3.38
CA GLY A 379 2.83 15.77 4.41
C GLY A 379 3.09 14.27 4.19
N CYS A 380 3.01 13.79 2.95
CA CYS A 380 3.48 12.44 2.61
C CYS A 380 5.01 12.40 2.74
N VAL A 381 5.54 11.39 3.42
CA VAL A 381 6.98 11.30 3.69
C VAL A 381 7.76 10.74 2.50
N GLU A 382 7.14 9.84 1.72
CA GLU A 382 7.67 9.38 0.42
C GLU A 382 6.89 10.07 -0.72
N GLU A 383 6.75 9.43 -1.90
CA GLU A 383 6.11 10.08 -3.05
C GLU A 383 4.63 10.38 -2.80
N ALA A 384 4.17 11.59 -3.12
CA ALA A 384 2.76 11.91 -2.99
C ALA A 384 1.92 11.06 -3.97
N ILE A 385 2.31 10.99 -5.24
CA ILE A 385 1.71 10.09 -6.22
C ILE A 385 2.82 9.28 -6.89
N LYS A 386 2.73 7.96 -6.81
CA LYS A 386 3.66 7.01 -7.44
C LYS A 386 2.91 6.08 -8.38
N VAL A 387 3.38 5.99 -9.62
CA VAL A 387 2.95 4.99 -10.61
C VAL A 387 4.14 4.10 -10.90
N ALA A 388 4.18 2.92 -10.27
CA ALA A 388 5.33 2.03 -10.40
C ALA A 388 5.01 0.61 -9.95
N PRO A 389 5.15 -0.42 -10.82
CA PRO A 389 5.17 -1.79 -10.35
C PRO A 389 6.37 -2.01 -9.42
N GLU A 390 6.28 -2.98 -8.52
CA GLU A 390 7.34 -3.21 -7.53
C GLU A 390 7.82 -4.66 -7.58
N PHE A 391 8.97 -4.85 -8.24
CA PHE A 391 9.65 -6.15 -8.30
C PHE A 391 10.00 -6.66 -6.89
N TRP A 392 10.39 -5.75 -5.99
CA TRP A 392 10.71 -6.07 -4.60
C TRP A 392 9.58 -6.82 -3.88
N TRP A 393 8.32 -6.41 -4.13
CA TRP A 393 7.11 -6.99 -3.55
C TRP A 393 6.40 -7.99 -4.46
N LEU A 394 6.91 -8.22 -5.68
CA LEU A 394 6.19 -8.89 -6.76
C LEU A 394 4.77 -8.34 -6.93
N GLU A 395 4.64 -7.01 -6.97
CA GLU A 395 3.37 -6.33 -7.20
C GLU A 395 3.33 -5.81 -8.63
N ALA A 396 2.38 -6.33 -9.39
CA ALA A 396 2.28 -6.17 -10.83
C ALA A 396 1.44 -4.97 -11.23
N GLY A 397 1.66 -4.56 -12.48
CA GLY A 397 0.87 -3.58 -13.19
C GLY A 397 1.72 -2.45 -13.76
N SER A 398 2.36 -2.70 -14.90
CA SER A 398 2.95 -1.63 -15.68
C SER A 398 1.83 -0.80 -16.32
N SER A 399 1.62 0.40 -15.79
CA SER A 399 0.47 1.25 -16.11
C SER A 399 0.39 1.72 -17.56
N ASN A 400 -0.82 1.62 -18.12
CA ASN A 400 -1.19 2.15 -19.43
C ASN A 400 -2.40 3.10 -19.27
N ASP A 401 -2.44 4.20 -20.00
CA ASP A 401 -3.58 5.13 -20.04
C ASP A 401 -3.99 5.65 -18.64
N VAL A 402 -3.02 6.13 -17.85
CA VAL A 402 -3.27 6.68 -16.52
C VAL A 402 -3.25 8.21 -16.55
N ARG A 403 -4.24 8.81 -15.89
CA ARG A 403 -4.43 10.26 -15.81
C ARG A 403 -4.19 10.76 -14.39
N ILE A 404 -3.23 11.67 -14.22
CA ILE A 404 -2.90 12.35 -12.97
C ILE A 404 -3.21 13.83 -13.15
N ILE A 405 -4.41 14.26 -12.74
CA ILE A 405 -4.97 15.54 -13.18
C ILE A 405 -5.54 16.38 -12.04
N GLY A 406 -5.15 17.65 -11.95
CA GLY A 406 -5.81 18.60 -11.05
C GLY A 406 -5.55 18.34 -9.56
N ASN A 407 -4.52 17.56 -9.21
CA ASN A 407 -4.20 17.28 -7.81
C ASN A 407 -3.44 18.45 -7.17
N SER A 408 -3.62 18.65 -5.87
CA SER A 408 -2.85 19.59 -5.06
C SER A 408 -1.93 18.82 -4.13
N ILE A 409 -0.62 19.00 -4.29
CA ILE A 409 0.43 18.34 -3.51
C ILE A 409 1.22 19.41 -2.76
N GLN A 410 1.22 19.33 -1.43
CA GLN A 410 1.78 20.38 -0.57
C GLN A 410 2.59 19.80 0.59
N HIS A 411 3.70 20.44 0.95
CA HIS A 411 4.47 20.11 2.17
C HIS A 411 4.89 18.63 2.26
N CYS A 412 5.16 17.98 1.12
CA CYS A 412 5.54 16.57 1.08
C CYS A 412 7.06 16.41 1.21
N GLY A 413 7.49 15.40 1.97
CA GLY A 413 8.89 15.09 2.21
C GLY A 413 9.58 14.35 1.05
N GLY A 414 8.82 13.58 0.27
CA GLY A 414 9.32 12.84 -0.90
C GLY A 414 9.11 13.58 -2.22
N MET A 415 9.10 12.83 -3.33
CA MET A 415 8.78 13.40 -4.64
C MET A 415 7.29 13.77 -4.76
N GLY A 416 6.96 14.72 -5.62
CA GLY A 416 5.57 15.07 -5.91
C GLY A 416 4.87 13.95 -6.69
N ILE A 417 5.20 13.84 -7.98
CA ILE A 417 4.68 12.81 -8.88
C ILE A 417 5.85 12.01 -9.45
N ALA A 418 5.85 10.70 -9.22
CA ALA A 418 6.86 9.79 -9.74
C ALA A 418 6.24 8.68 -10.60
N VAL A 419 6.77 8.47 -11.80
CA VAL A 419 6.37 7.39 -12.70
C VAL A 419 7.63 6.63 -13.11
N TYR A 420 7.77 5.38 -12.71
CA TYR A 420 8.99 4.62 -12.97
C TYR A 420 8.78 3.11 -12.87
N ALA A 421 9.65 2.35 -13.53
CA ALA A 421 9.69 0.90 -13.37
C ALA A 421 11.12 0.44 -13.12
N GLU A 422 11.32 -0.36 -12.08
CA GLU A 422 12.58 -1.01 -11.78
C GLU A 422 12.66 -2.40 -12.45
N ALA A 423 13.80 -2.68 -13.07
CA ALA A 423 14.07 -4.00 -13.64
C ALA A 423 14.43 -5.01 -12.55
N GLY A 424 14.03 -6.27 -12.73
CA GLY A 424 14.44 -7.37 -11.83
C GLY A 424 15.95 -7.55 -11.77
N ALA A 425 16.64 -7.32 -12.89
CA ALA A 425 18.09 -7.31 -12.99
C ALA A 425 18.77 -6.12 -12.26
N GLY A 426 17.98 -5.16 -11.75
CA GLY A 426 18.44 -3.90 -11.20
C GLY A 426 18.52 -2.78 -12.24
N GLY A 427 18.38 -1.54 -11.79
CA GLY A 427 18.30 -0.35 -12.64
C GLY A 427 16.88 -0.04 -13.11
N MET A 428 16.75 1.02 -13.91
CA MET A 428 15.46 1.43 -14.49
C MET A 428 15.16 0.63 -15.75
N ALA A 429 13.89 0.28 -15.94
CA ALA A 429 13.39 -0.32 -17.17
C ALA A 429 13.49 0.66 -18.35
N PRO A 430 13.58 0.17 -19.61
CA PRO A 430 13.55 1.02 -20.79
C PRO A 430 12.18 1.70 -20.98
N ALA A 431 12.11 2.64 -21.94
CA ALA A 431 10.86 3.27 -22.35
C ALA A 431 9.82 2.21 -22.78
N GLY A 432 8.55 2.47 -22.46
CA GLY A 432 7.44 1.58 -22.81
C GLY A 432 7.09 0.53 -21.75
N ALA A 433 7.76 0.53 -20.59
CA ALA A 433 7.25 -0.16 -19.42
C ALA A 433 5.88 0.41 -19.04
N HIS A 434 5.79 1.73 -18.96
CA HIS A 434 4.53 2.47 -18.90
C HIS A 434 4.18 3.07 -20.25
N ASN A 435 2.87 3.19 -20.55
CA ASN A 435 2.41 3.82 -21.79
C ASN A 435 1.29 4.82 -21.54
N ASN A 436 1.25 5.90 -22.33
CA ASN A 436 0.16 6.87 -22.37
C ASN A 436 -0.18 7.48 -21.00
N ILE A 437 0.81 8.10 -20.35
CA ILE A 437 0.64 8.72 -19.05
C ILE A 437 0.36 10.22 -19.23
N VAL A 438 -0.66 10.72 -18.54
CA VAL A 438 -1.02 12.15 -18.56
C VAL A 438 -0.77 12.75 -17.18
N ILE A 439 0.05 13.79 -17.10
CA ILE A 439 0.29 14.60 -15.90
C ILE A 439 -0.08 16.05 -16.23
N GLU A 440 -1.25 16.49 -15.78
CA GLU A 440 -1.82 17.76 -16.21
C GLU A 440 -2.51 18.54 -15.09
N GLY A 441 -2.31 19.87 -15.05
CA GLY A 441 -3.14 20.73 -14.20
C GLY A 441 -2.88 20.56 -12.70
N ASN A 442 -1.79 19.90 -12.30
CA ASN A 442 -1.50 19.67 -10.89
C ASN A 442 -0.79 20.89 -10.27
N LEU A 443 -1.10 21.16 -9.00
CA LEU A 443 -0.40 22.14 -8.17
C LEU A 443 0.59 21.41 -7.27
N LEU A 444 1.88 21.77 -7.34
CA LEU A 444 2.94 21.22 -6.51
C LEU A 444 3.65 22.35 -5.77
N ARG A 445 3.59 22.37 -4.44
CA ARG A 445 4.24 23.39 -3.59
C ARG A 445 4.94 22.75 -2.41
N ASP A 446 6.06 23.30 -2.00
CA ASP A 446 6.82 22.85 -0.83
C ASP A 446 7.08 21.33 -0.82
N VAL A 447 7.44 20.80 -1.98
CA VAL A 447 7.88 19.42 -2.13
C VAL A 447 9.38 19.40 -1.85
N ALA A 448 9.82 18.64 -0.84
CA ALA A 448 11.23 18.57 -0.47
C ALA A 448 12.05 17.71 -1.44
N GLY A 449 11.42 16.70 -2.05
CA GLY A 449 11.98 15.95 -3.17
C GLY A 449 11.74 16.63 -4.51
N ARG A 450 12.04 15.93 -5.60
CA ARG A 450 11.77 16.37 -6.96
C ARG A 450 10.25 16.50 -7.19
N GLU A 451 9.79 17.57 -7.82
CA GLU A 451 8.35 17.76 -8.06
C GLU A 451 7.80 16.72 -9.04
N ILE A 452 8.49 16.49 -10.17
CA ILE A 452 8.09 15.46 -11.14
C ILE A 452 9.28 14.64 -11.62
N TRP A 453 9.17 13.32 -11.50
CA TRP A 453 10.09 12.36 -12.12
C TRP A 453 9.32 11.38 -12.99
N VAL A 454 9.70 11.25 -14.26
CA VAL A 454 9.15 10.22 -15.15
C VAL A 454 10.28 9.48 -15.84
N THR A 455 10.21 8.15 -15.79
CA THR A 455 11.06 7.26 -16.57
C THR A 455 10.29 6.05 -17.10
N SER A 456 10.94 5.25 -17.94
CA SER A 456 10.42 3.99 -18.46
C SER A 456 9.07 4.14 -19.18
N THR A 457 8.80 5.30 -19.79
CA THR A 457 7.46 5.69 -20.26
C THR A 457 7.44 6.02 -21.75
N ARG A 458 6.49 5.47 -22.51
CA ARG A 458 6.20 5.88 -23.89
C ARG A 458 4.87 6.63 -23.94
N GLY A 459 4.81 7.76 -24.64
CA GLY A 459 3.56 8.54 -24.75
C GLY A 459 3.24 9.35 -23.49
N LEU A 460 4.20 10.12 -22.98
CA LEU A 460 3.95 11.03 -21.86
C LEU A 460 3.32 12.35 -22.36
N THR A 461 2.23 12.77 -21.75
CA THR A 461 1.71 14.14 -21.86
C THR A 461 1.93 14.88 -20.55
N LEU A 462 2.71 15.96 -20.59
CA LEU A 462 3.03 16.81 -19.43
C LEU A 462 2.69 18.27 -19.76
N ARG A 463 1.66 18.85 -19.12
CA ARG A 463 1.25 20.23 -19.43
C ARG A 463 0.51 20.91 -18.28
N ASN A 464 0.56 22.23 -18.24
CA ASN A 464 -0.28 23.06 -17.36
C ASN A 464 -0.17 22.74 -15.85
N ASN A 465 0.95 22.20 -15.37
CA ASN A 465 1.19 22.04 -13.93
C ASN A 465 1.75 23.36 -13.37
N ASP A 466 1.36 23.69 -12.14
CA ASP A 466 1.75 24.90 -11.39
C ASP A 466 2.72 24.50 -10.28
N PHE A 467 3.92 25.08 -10.31
CA PHE A 467 4.98 24.85 -9.33
C PHE A 467 5.29 26.10 -8.50
N GLY A 468 4.58 27.19 -8.78
CA GLY A 468 4.83 28.48 -8.17
C GLY A 468 5.87 29.33 -8.81
N ASP A 469 6.40 30.24 -7.99
CA ASP A 469 7.31 31.26 -8.46
C ASP A 469 8.76 30.74 -8.58
N THR A 470 8.96 29.42 -8.44
CA THR A 470 10.24 28.74 -8.50
C THR A 470 10.34 27.88 -9.77
N GLU A 471 11.55 27.81 -10.32
CA GLU A 471 11.85 26.90 -11.43
C GLU A 471 11.59 25.45 -10.99
N PRO A 472 10.78 24.67 -11.72
CA PRO A 472 10.38 23.34 -11.29
C PRO A 472 11.48 22.30 -11.51
N ASP A 473 11.73 21.41 -10.53
CA ASP A 473 12.62 20.27 -10.70
C ASP A 473 11.88 19.11 -11.39
N ILE A 474 11.96 19.08 -12.73
CA ILE A 474 11.36 18.04 -13.57
C ILE A 474 12.46 17.20 -14.22
N LYS A 475 12.46 15.89 -13.97
CA LYS A 475 13.36 14.92 -14.63
C LYS A 475 12.59 13.96 -15.50
N LEU A 476 12.94 13.90 -16.79
CA LEU A 476 12.50 12.85 -17.71
C LEU A 476 13.71 12.08 -18.22
N GLU A 477 13.67 10.75 -18.13
CA GLU A 477 14.71 9.86 -18.67
C GLU A 477 14.06 8.59 -19.22
N HIS A 478 14.68 7.89 -20.16
CA HIS A 478 14.06 6.71 -20.81
C HIS A 478 12.59 6.92 -21.22
N CYS A 479 12.30 8.10 -21.80
CA CYS A 479 10.98 8.47 -22.27
C CYS A 479 10.94 8.60 -23.80
N GLU A 480 9.88 8.09 -24.40
CA GLU A 480 9.62 8.19 -25.84
C GLU A 480 8.28 8.90 -26.09
N ALA A 481 8.14 9.59 -27.23
CA ALA A 481 6.91 10.28 -27.62
C ALA A 481 6.35 11.23 -26.54
N VAL A 482 7.20 12.14 -26.04
CA VAL A 482 6.83 13.10 -25.01
C VAL A 482 6.18 14.35 -25.63
N SER A 483 4.96 14.67 -25.21
CA SER A 483 4.26 15.91 -25.53
C SER A 483 4.31 16.86 -24.32
N ARG A 484 4.89 18.05 -24.50
CA ARG A 484 4.97 19.09 -23.45
C ARG A 484 4.15 20.32 -23.85
N GLY A 485 3.26 20.75 -22.96
CA GLY A 485 2.63 22.07 -23.02
C GLY A 485 3.32 23.05 -22.06
N ARG A 486 3.27 24.36 -22.33
CA ARG A 486 3.83 25.37 -21.42
C ARG A 486 3.05 25.36 -20.09
N GLY A 487 3.68 24.93 -19.00
CA GLY A 487 3.23 25.23 -17.63
C GLY A 487 3.61 26.66 -17.24
N ARG A 488 2.99 27.21 -16.20
CA ARG A 488 3.41 28.48 -15.58
C ARG A 488 4.07 28.19 -14.25
#